data_AF-A0A817TH95-F1
#
_entry.id   AF-A0A817TH95-F1
#
_cell.length_a   1.000
_cell.length_b   1.000
_cell.length_c   1.000
_cell.angle_alpha   90.00
_cell.angle_beta   90.00
_cell.angle_gamma   90.00
#
_symmetry.space_group_name_H-M   'P 1'
#
loop_
_entity.id
_entity.type
_entity.pdbx_description
1 polymer ?
#
loop_
_entity_poly.entity_id
_entity_poly.type
_entity_poly.pdbx_seq_one_letter_code
_entity_poly.pdbx_strand_id
1 'polypeptide(L)'
;MVSITIPNSTGRNSRRVGLCLRYSVQIFHLIFYYCLSLINVSLRNDYVTCIQQNKNKTNSVSTHIPLAVSYNQPKFNAFTYWNANATTFATSGTVGTTPYGLFVSTNNTVYVANRANSRIQIWLEGRTIPTSNITNGLAYPYSIFVTVTGDIYVDNGYSNDRVDQWTFNRTTSSSAMYVKAACYGLFVDIRSNVYCSMYNIHQVVTKSLNSDSSMWIVAAGTDCSGSTSNTLNNPRGIFVDAELNLYVADCGNDRIQQFPSGQVTGITVAGSTATGTITLNCPSGVVLDGDGYFFIVDSYNHRIVGSGPNGFRCIVGCSAVAGSTSSQLSSPSDLKFDSYGNIFVTDQNNNRIQKFILITTTTYPAPTTVQTTAVPTTSAIQTTKVLTTNAIRTTVASTINAIESTVVPTTSAIDSTAAPITSVIDSTVNPTTIPIDSTAGPTTSAIETAVVQTISAVETTAAPTTSAVETTADPTTSAVETTAAPTTTNFQIGLHHQIFSD
;
A
#
# COMPACT_ATOMS: atom_id res chain seq x y z
N MET A 1 -23.55 54.12 -26.76
CA MET A 1 -22.46 55.11 -26.58
C MET A 1 -22.79 55.97 -25.38
N VAL A 2 -22.09 55.73 -24.27
CA VAL A 2 -22.03 56.65 -23.13
C VAL A 2 -20.56 56.79 -22.82
N SER A 3 -20.01 57.98 -23.07
CA SER A 3 -18.60 58.32 -22.84
C SER A 3 -18.41 58.71 -21.39
N ILE A 4 -17.42 58.11 -20.72
CA ILE A 4 -16.93 58.57 -19.41
C ILE A 4 -15.42 58.75 -19.55
N THR A 5 -14.97 60.00 -19.37
CA THR A 5 -13.59 60.45 -19.43
C THR A 5 -12.90 60.21 -18.08
N ILE A 6 -11.71 59.60 -18.09
CA ILE A 6 -10.85 59.42 -16.90
C ILE A 6 -9.65 60.38 -17.04
N PRO A 7 -9.27 61.15 -16.00
CA PRO A 7 -8.04 61.93 -16.02
C PRO A 7 -6.81 61.06 -15.68
N ASN A 8 -5.74 61.29 -16.44
CA ASN A 8 -4.40 60.78 -16.19
C ASN A 8 -3.76 61.42 -14.95
N SER A 9 -3.16 60.61 -14.07
CA SER A 9 -2.03 61.05 -13.26
C SER A 9 -0.95 59.97 -13.20
N THR A 10 0.25 60.40 -13.57
CA THR A 10 1.54 59.73 -13.69
C THR A 10 2.12 59.23 -12.35
N GLY A 11 2.90 58.14 -12.36
CA GLY A 11 3.93 57.89 -11.36
C GLY A 11 4.25 56.42 -11.07
N ARG A 12 5.40 55.95 -11.56
CA ARG A 12 5.98 54.61 -11.32
C ARG A 12 6.31 54.36 -9.85
N ASN A 13 5.99 53.18 -9.31
CA ASN A 13 6.99 52.22 -8.82
C ASN A 13 6.37 50.85 -8.49
N SER A 14 7.06 49.82 -8.96
CA SER A 14 6.66 48.41 -8.93
C SER A 14 6.86 47.79 -7.55
N ARG A 15 5.76 47.35 -6.91
CA ARG A 15 5.72 46.24 -5.95
C ARG A 15 4.40 45.49 -6.17
N ARG A 16 4.46 44.28 -6.74
CA ARG A 16 3.30 43.39 -6.83
C ARG A 16 2.99 42.84 -5.43
N VAL A 17 2.06 43.49 -4.75
CA VAL A 17 1.30 42.89 -3.64
C VAL A 17 -0.02 42.42 -4.25
N GLY A 18 -0.19 41.11 -4.39
CA GLY A 18 -1.44 40.51 -4.87
C GLY A 18 -2.51 40.62 -3.80
N LEU A 19 -3.36 41.64 -3.91
CA LEU A 19 -4.52 41.83 -3.04
C LEU A 19 -5.65 40.90 -3.51
N CYS A 20 -6.00 39.92 -2.68
CA CYS A 20 -7.06 38.95 -2.94
C CYS A 20 -8.42 39.58 -2.60
N LEU A 21 -9.22 39.95 -3.63
CA LEU A 21 -10.56 40.48 -3.43
C LEU A 21 -11.57 39.32 -3.31
N ARG A 22 -12.10 39.14 -2.10
CA ARG A 22 -13.29 38.34 -1.81
C ARG A 22 -14.53 39.08 -2.32
N TYR A 23 -15.42 38.40 -3.04
CA TYR A 23 -16.83 38.76 -3.10
C TYR A 23 -17.69 37.54 -2.80
N SER A 24 -18.57 37.71 -1.81
CA SER A 24 -19.65 36.79 -1.45
C SER A 24 -20.89 37.62 -1.13
N VAL A 25 -22.04 37.00 -1.40
CA VAL A 25 -23.41 37.28 -0.90
C VAL A 25 -24.35 38.17 -1.74
N GLN A 26 -25.29 37.45 -2.39
CA GLN A 26 -26.76 37.62 -2.54
C GLN A 26 -27.41 38.96 -2.98
N ILE A 27 -28.38 38.83 -3.89
CA ILE A 27 -29.83 39.15 -3.79
C ILE A 27 -30.33 39.62 -5.19
N PHE A 28 -31.24 38.87 -5.84
CA PHE A 28 -32.60 39.32 -6.20
C PHE A 28 -33.38 38.26 -7.00
N HIS A 29 -34.66 38.15 -6.66
CA HIS A 29 -35.66 37.14 -7.04
C HIS A 29 -36.72 37.78 -7.97
N LEU A 30 -37.49 36.95 -8.69
CA LEU A 30 -38.64 37.25 -9.60
C LEU A 30 -38.25 37.74 -11.01
N ILE A 31 -38.81 37.31 -12.15
CA ILE A 31 -40.19 36.92 -12.51
C ILE A 31 -40.15 35.96 -13.74
N PHE A 32 -40.91 34.84 -13.74
CA PHE A 32 -41.95 34.47 -14.73
C PHE A 32 -42.28 32.95 -14.74
N TYR A 33 -43.52 32.67 -14.31
CA TYR A 33 -44.29 31.44 -14.40
C TYR A 33 -44.94 31.28 -15.80
N TYR A 34 -45.54 30.11 -16.04
CA TYR A 34 -46.34 29.58 -17.18
C TYR A 34 -45.56 28.62 -18.10
N CYS A 35 -45.99 27.38 -18.40
CA CYS A 35 -47.28 26.70 -18.19
C CYS A 35 -47.09 25.17 -18.26
N LEU A 36 -47.75 24.42 -17.37
CA LEU A 36 -47.92 22.96 -17.38
C LEU A 36 -49.35 22.65 -17.85
N SER A 37 -49.53 21.85 -18.90
CA SER A 37 -50.67 20.94 -19.20
C SER A 37 -50.44 20.41 -20.62
N LEU A 38 -50.44 19.11 -20.91
CA LEU A 38 -51.60 18.23 -20.93
C LEU A 38 -51.14 16.76 -20.87
N ILE A 39 -51.72 16.03 -19.92
CA ILE A 39 -51.81 14.56 -19.92
C ILE A 39 -53.14 14.23 -20.62
N ASN A 40 -53.13 13.29 -21.57
CA ASN A 40 -54.34 12.59 -21.99
C ASN A 40 -54.03 11.09 -22.08
N VAL A 41 -54.65 10.33 -21.19
CA VAL A 41 -54.71 8.87 -21.17
C VAL A 41 -55.99 8.46 -21.90
N SER A 42 -55.90 7.52 -22.84
CA SER A 42 -57.07 6.79 -23.34
C SER A 42 -56.70 5.33 -23.57
N LEU A 43 -57.41 4.45 -22.85
CA LEU A 43 -57.34 2.99 -22.92
C LEU A 43 -58.53 2.49 -23.74
N ARG A 44 -58.29 1.62 -24.74
CA ARG A 44 -59.05 0.37 -24.96
C ARG A 44 -58.44 -0.49 -26.07
N ASN A 45 -58.39 -1.79 -25.78
CA ASN A 45 -57.99 -2.92 -26.62
C ASN A 45 -58.97 -3.15 -27.79
N ASP A 46 -58.48 -3.68 -28.92
CA ASP A 46 -58.90 -5.01 -29.41
C ASP A 46 -57.98 -5.56 -30.52
N TYR A 47 -58.08 -6.87 -30.69
CA TYR A 47 -57.13 -7.87 -31.19
C TYR A 47 -57.12 -8.12 -32.73
N VAL A 48 -55.97 -8.60 -33.24
CA VAL A 48 -55.77 -9.70 -34.27
C VAL A 48 -55.31 -9.39 -35.74
N THR A 49 -53.99 -9.59 -35.90
CA THR A 49 -53.19 -10.36 -36.92
C THR A 49 -52.85 -9.88 -38.35
N CYS A 50 -51.51 -9.81 -38.57
CA CYS A 50 -50.62 -10.27 -39.68
C CYS A 50 -50.81 -9.69 -41.10
N ILE A 51 -49.77 -9.22 -41.83
CA ILE A 51 -48.53 -9.93 -42.24
C ILE A 51 -47.34 -8.95 -42.45
N GLN A 52 -46.22 -9.26 -41.76
CA GLN A 52 -44.78 -9.15 -42.08
C GLN A 52 -44.21 -8.01 -42.95
N GLN A 53 -43.32 -7.18 -42.36
CA GLN A 53 -42.02 -6.86 -42.98
C GLN A 53 -40.93 -6.71 -41.89
N ASN A 54 -39.83 -7.43 -42.13
CA ASN A 54 -38.70 -7.71 -41.24
C ASN A 54 -38.08 -6.48 -40.55
N LYS A 55 -38.05 -6.49 -39.21
CA LYS A 55 -37.00 -5.80 -38.44
C LYS A 55 -36.08 -6.86 -37.84
N ASN A 56 -34.89 -6.98 -38.39
CA ASN A 56 -33.78 -7.69 -37.77
C ASN A 56 -33.50 -7.05 -36.40
N LYS A 57 -33.92 -7.72 -35.32
CA LYS A 57 -33.41 -7.46 -33.98
C LYS A 57 -31.97 -7.98 -33.94
N THR A 58 -31.01 -7.10 -34.14
CA THR A 58 -29.68 -7.30 -33.58
C THR A 58 -29.80 -7.14 -32.07
N ASN A 59 -29.79 -8.27 -31.36
CA ASN A 59 -29.48 -8.26 -29.93
C ASN A 59 -28.04 -7.75 -29.81
N SER A 60 -27.86 -6.45 -29.58
CA SER A 60 -26.60 -5.91 -29.10
C SER A 60 -26.43 -6.39 -27.67
N VAL A 61 -25.81 -7.55 -27.51
CA VAL A 61 -25.16 -7.90 -26.25
C VAL A 61 -24.16 -6.77 -26.01
N SER A 62 -24.47 -5.90 -25.04
CA SER A 62 -23.50 -4.94 -24.51
C SER A 62 -22.42 -5.76 -23.82
N THR A 63 -21.45 -6.20 -24.60
CA THR A 63 -20.19 -6.70 -24.08
C THR A 63 -19.55 -5.55 -23.33
N HIS A 64 -19.63 -5.57 -21.99
CA HIS A 64 -18.73 -4.79 -21.15
C HIS A 64 -17.32 -5.24 -21.51
N ILE A 65 -16.69 -4.53 -22.44
CA ILE A 65 -15.24 -4.64 -22.63
C ILE A 65 -14.66 -4.07 -21.34
N PRO A 66 -13.95 -4.85 -20.52
CA PRO A 66 -13.27 -4.28 -19.36
C PRO A 66 -12.28 -3.24 -19.89
N LEU A 67 -12.37 -2.01 -19.38
CA LEU A 67 -11.36 -0.99 -19.65
C LEU A 67 -10.03 -1.52 -19.13
N ALA A 68 -9.12 -1.86 -20.04
CA ALA A 68 -7.83 -2.43 -19.69
C ALA A 68 -6.92 -1.32 -19.14
N VAL A 69 -6.24 -1.60 -18.02
CA VAL A 69 -5.18 -0.75 -17.46
C VAL A 69 -3.83 -1.14 -18.07
N SER A 70 -2.91 -0.17 -18.17
CA SER A 70 -1.58 -0.37 -18.77
C SER A 70 -0.47 -0.68 -17.78
N TYR A 71 -0.78 -0.69 -16.48
CA TYR A 71 0.16 -0.86 -15.38
C TYR A 71 -0.25 -2.06 -14.50
N ASN A 72 0.71 -2.61 -13.76
CA ASN A 72 0.45 -3.74 -12.87
C ASN A 72 -0.12 -3.27 -11.52
N GLN A 73 -1.23 -3.87 -11.11
CA GLN A 73 -1.81 -3.78 -9.77
C GLN A 73 -1.97 -5.18 -9.17
N PRO A 74 -0.86 -5.83 -8.76
CA PRO A 74 -0.94 -7.09 -8.05
C PRO A 74 -1.82 -6.96 -6.80
N LYS A 75 -2.45 -8.05 -6.37
CA LYS A 75 -3.13 -8.15 -5.08
C LYS A 75 -2.22 -8.86 -4.09
N PHE A 76 -1.94 -8.24 -2.96
CA PHE A 76 -1.02 -8.78 -1.97
C PHE A 76 -1.77 -9.25 -0.72
N ASN A 77 -1.33 -10.39 -0.16
CA ASN A 77 -1.85 -10.85 1.13
C ASN A 77 -1.18 -10.07 2.29
N ALA A 78 -1.75 -10.20 3.49
CA ALA A 78 -1.31 -9.48 4.69
C ALA A 78 0.18 -9.63 5.03
N PHE A 79 0.77 -10.77 4.67
CA PHE A 79 2.12 -11.18 5.03
C PHE A 79 3.12 -11.02 3.89
N THR A 80 2.72 -10.38 2.78
CA THR A 80 3.58 -10.18 1.61
C THR A 80 4.84 -9.41 1.98
N TYR A 81 6.00 -9.90 1.54
CA TYR A 81 7.29 -9.28 1.77
C TYR A 81 8.20 -9.47 0.55
N TRP A 82 9.19 -8.60 0.43
CA TRP A 82 10.19 -8.61 -0.62
C TRP A 82 11.55 -8.92 -0.02
N ASN A 83 12.47 -9.42 -0.85
CA ASN A 83 13.87 -9.54 -0.48
C ASN A 83 14.37 -8.20 0.06
N ALA A 84 14.99 -8.20 1.24
CA ALA A 84 15.54 -6.97 1.82
C ALA A 84 16.66 -6.38 0.95
N ASN A 85 17.40 -7.24 0.24
CA ASN A 85 18.44 -6.85 -0.70
C ASN A 85 17.88 -6.80 -2.12
N ALA A 86 17.96 -5.64 -2.76
CA ALA A 86 17.64 -5.51 -4.17
C ALA A 86 18.73 -6.08 -5.08
N THR A 87 18.30 -6.52 -6.26
CA THR A 87 19.16 -6.66 -7.42
C THR A 87 19.19 -5.33 -8.17
N THR A 88 20.37 -4.81 -8.52
CA THR A 88 20.48 -3.61 -9.35
C THR A 88 20.02 -3.92 -10.78
N PHE A 89 18.86 -3.40 -11.17
CA PHE A 89 18.30 -3.60 -12.52
C PHE A 89 19.08 -2.80 -13.57
N ALA A 90 19.40 -1.54 -13.26
CA ALA A 90 20.20 -0.69 -14.13
C ALA A 90 21.14 0.19 -13.30
N THR A 91 22.43 0.19 -13.64
CA THR A 91 23.47 1.02 -13.02
C THR A 91 23.56 2.39 -13.70
N SER A 92 24.33 3.32 -13.12
CA SER A 92 24.63 4.62 -13.74
C SER A 92 25.27 4.50 -15.14
N GLY A 93 26.01 3.43 -15.41
CA GLY A 93 26.57 3.15 -16.74
C GLY A 93 25.50 2.82 -17.80
N THR A 94 24.33 2.35 -17.37
CA THR A 94 23.23 1.97 -18.26
C THR A 94 22.13 3.03 -18.27
N VAL A 95 21.62 3.41 -17.09
CA VAL A 95 20.53 4.38 -16.93
C VAL A 95 21.02 5.83 -17.01
N GLY A 96 22.32 6.08 -16.85
CA GLY A 96 22.87 7.45 -16.77
C GLY A 96 22.73 8.05 -15.37
N THR A 97 22.87 9.38 -15.29
CA THR A 97 22.78 10.13 -14.03
C THR A 97 21.39 10.73 -13.86
N THR A 98 20.87 10.84 -12.64
CA THR A 98 19.55 11.41 -12.29
C THR A 98 18.35 10.77 -13.02
N PRO A 99 18.20 9.43 -12.99
CA PRO A 99 16.92 8.83 -13.36
C PRO A 99 15.80 9.36 -12.44
N TYR A 100 14.58 9.51 -12.94
CA TYR A 100 13.47 10.03 -12.14
C TYR A 100 12.18 9.20 -12.30
N GLY A 101 11.45 9.41 -13.39
CA GLY A 101 10.18 8.73 -13.65
C GLY A 101 10.38 7.29 -14.09
N LEU A 102 9.53 6.41 -13.58
CA LEU A 102 9.55 4.98 -13.85
C LEU A 102 8.15 4.50 -14.24
N PHE A 103 8.07 3.73 -15.32
CA PHE A 103 6.85 3.04 -15.70
C PHE A 103 7.16 1.56 -16.00
N VAL A 104 6.31 0.67 -15.50
CA VAL A 104 6.38 -0.76 -15.80
C VAL A 104 5.01 -1.19 -16.32
N SER A 105 4.99 -1.61 -17.56
CA SER A 105 3.78 -2.02 -18.26
C SER A 105 3.32 -3.43 -17.86
N THR A 106 2.10 -3.80 -18.25
CA THR A 106 1.53 -5.15 -17.99
C THR A 106 2.29 -6.30 -18.64
N ASN A 107 3.14 -6.03 -19.64
CA ASN A 107 4.06 -7.00 -20.24
C ASN A 107 5.50 -6.88 -19.70
N ASN A 108 5.67 -6.24 -18.54
CA ASN A 108 6.95 -6.03 -17.86
C ASN A 108 8.00 -5.24 -18.64
N THR A 109 7.60 -4.51 -19.69
CA THR A 109 8.49 -3.52 -20.31
C THR A 109 8.69 -2.36 -19.34
N VAL A 110 9.95 -2.05 -19.06
CA VAL A 110 10.38 -0.99 -18.13
C VAL A 110 10.77 0.25 -18.92
N TYR A 111 10.22 1.39 -18.55
CA TYR A 111 10.50 2.70 -19.13
C TYR A 111 11.07 3.60 -18.04
N VAL A 112 12.19 4.26 -18.32
CA VAL A 112 12.82 5.19 -17.39
C VAL A 112 13.02 6.53 -18.08
N ALA A 113 12.45 7.58 -17.49
CA ALA A 113 12.76 8.97 -17.86
C ALA A 113 14.02 9.42 -17.10
N ASN A 114 15.04 9.84 -17.85
CA ASN A 114 16.28 10.37 -17.29
C ASN A 114 16.37 11.88 -17.52
N ARG A 115 16.53 12.63 -16.43
CA ARG A 115 16.55 14.10 -16.43
C ARG A 115 17.83 14.67 -17.02
N ALA A 116 18.99 14.28 -16.53
CA ALA A 116 20.28 14.86 -16.96
C ALA A 116 20.56 14.62 -18.45
N ASN A 117 20.22 13.43 -18.96
CA ASN A 117 20.51 13.06 -20.34
C ASN A 117 19.33 13.28 -21.28
N SER A 118 18.23 13.87 -20.79
CA SER A 118 17.00 14.20 -21.55
C SER A 118 16.56 13.07 -22.48
N ARG A 119 16.38 11.86 -21.91
CA ARG A 119 16.05 10.66 -22.67
C ARG A 119 15.09 9.75 -21.93
N ILE A 120 14.35 8.94 -22.70
CA ILE A 120 13.59 7.80 -22.20
C ILE A 120 14.31 6.54 -22.62
N GLN A 121 14.54 5.64 -21.70
CA GLN A 121 15.17 4.34 -21.95
C GLN A 121 14.14 3.23 -21.74
N ILE A 122 14.13 2.24 -22.63
CA ILE A 122 13.11 1.19 -22.67
C ILE A 122 13.78 -0.18 -22.63
N TRP A 123 13.42 -1.02 -21.67
CA TRP A 123 13.86 -2.41 -21.56
C TRP A 123 12.66 -3.34 -21.75
N LEU A 124 12.65 -4.12 -22.83
CA LEU A 124 11.73 -5.25 -22.96
C LEU A 124 12.01 -6.29 -21.87
N GLU A 125 10.99 -7.07 -21.51
CA GLU A 125 11.09 -8.11 -20.49
C GLU A 125 12.28 -9.06 -20.76
N GLY A 126 13.02 -9.39 -19.69
CA GLY A 126 14.19 -10.27 -19.74
C GLY A 126 15.48 -9.62 -20.27
N ARG A 127 15.46 -8.33 -20.67
CA ARG A 127 16.65 -7.62 -21.15
C ARG A 127 17.35 -6.88 -20.01
N THR A 128 18.68 -6.95 -19.99
CA THR A 128 19.54 -6.24 -19.04
C THR A 128 20.06 -4.90 -19.58
N ILE A 129 19.98 -4.70 -20.90
CA ILE A 129 20.36 -3.46 -21.59
C ILE A 129 19.13 -2.81 -22.25
N PRO A 130 19.10 -1.47 -22.39
CA PRO A 130 17.98 -0.80 -23.03
C PRO A 130 17.85 -1.26 -24.49
N THR A 131 16.66 -1.66 -24.86
CA THR A 131 16.27 -2.03 -26.22
C THR A 131 16.02 -0.83 -27.12
N SER A 132 15.68 0.32 -26.55
CA SER A 132 15.41 1.55 -27.28
C SER A 132 15.67 2.77 -26.41
N ASN A 133 16.03 3.88 -27.06
CA ASN A 133 16.19 5.18 -26.42
C ASN A 133 15.43 6.23 -27.24
N ILE A 134 14.64 7.08 -26.58
CA ILE A 134 14.01 8.25 -27.17
C ILE A 134 14.75 9.48 -26.66
N THR A 135 15.35 10.26 -27.56
CA THR A 135 16.22 11.41 -27.21
C THR A 135 15.76 12.72 -27.86
N ASN A 136 14.90 12.65 -28.87
CA ASN A 136 14.56 13.84 -29.66
C ASN A 136 13.47 14.65 -28.97
N GLY A 137 13.70 15.96 -28.81
CA GLY A 137 12.66 16.90 -28.36
C GLY A 137 12.34 16.86 -26.87
N LEU A 138 13.10 16.14 -26.05
CA LEU A 138 12.93 16.10 -24.59
C LEU A 138 13.87 17.11 -23.89
N ALA A 139 13.40 17.69 -22.78
CA ALA A 139 14.22 18.51 -21.91
C ALA A 139 13.87 18.20 -20.44
N TYR A 140 14.81 17.56 -19.72
CA TYR A 140 14.69 17.25 -18.30
C TYR A 140 13.38 16.55 -17.89
N PRO A 141 13.02 15.40 -18.51
CA PRO A 141 11.73 14.75 -18.24
C PRO A 141 11.67 14.20 -16.81
N TYR A 142 10.67 14.65 -16.04
CA TYR A 142 10.47 14.17 -14.67
C TYR A 142 9.63 12.90 -14.63
N SER A 143 8.48 12.85 -15.29
CA SER A 143 7.54 11.73 -15.18
C SER A 143 7.16 11.15 -16.53
N ILE A 144 6.67 9.91 -16.52
CA ILE A 144 6.32 9.13 -17.70
C ILE A 144 5.13 8.22 -17.40
N PHE A 145 4.26 8.04 -18.39
CA PHE A 145 3.17 7.06 -18.36
C PHE A 145 3.02 6.43 -19.74
N VAL A 146 2.79 5.12 -19.81
CA VAL A 146 2.55 4.41 -21.07
C VAL A 146 1.16 3.79 -21.03
N THR A 147 0.38 4.00 -22.09
CA THR A 147 -0.99 3.49 -22.20
C THR A 147 -1.04 2.07 -22.78
N VAL A 148 -2.22 1.44 -22.76
CA VAL A 148 -2.40 0.07 -23.28
C VAL A 148 -2.15 -0.03 -24.79
N THR A 149 -2.30 1.06 -25.52
CA THR A 149 -1.98 1.16 -26.95
C THR A 149 -0.48 1.28 -27.22
N GLY A 150 0.34 1.45 -26.17
CA GLY A 150 1.77 1.70 -26.28
C GLY A 150 2.14 3.17 -26.46
N ASP A 151 1.18 4.10 -26.39
CA ASP A 151 1.48 5.53 -26.47
C ASP A 151 2.17 5.99 -25.19
N ILE A 152 3.29 6.69 -25.36
CA ILE A 152 4.14 7.18 -24.26
C ILE A 152 3.84 8.66 -24.04
N TYR A 153 3.44 9.00 -22.81
CA TYR A 153 3.27 10.37 -22.34
C TYR A 153 4.41 10.69 -21.38
N VAL A 154 5.05 11.83 -21.57
CA VAL A 154 6.22 12.22 -20.78
C VAL A 154 6.21 13.71 -20.50
N ASP A 155 6.68 14.06 -19.32
CA ASP A 155 6.90 15.44 -18.95
C ASP A 155 7.94 16.08 -19.87
N ASN A 156 7.61 17.28 -20.37
CA ASN A 156 8.54 18.16 -21.05
C ASN A 156 8.32 19.62 -20.58
N GLY A 157 7.75 19.79 -19.38
CA GLY A 157 7.27 21.08 -18.88
C GLY A 157 8.38 22.00 -18.38
N TYR A 158 9.59 21.52 -18.11
CA TYR A 158 10.66 22.35 -17.56
C TYR A 158 11.17 23.41 -18.56
N SER A 159 11.33 23.03 -19.83
CA SER A 159 11.83 23.95 -20.87
C SER A 159 10.83 24.19 -22.01
N ASN A 160 9.81 23.35 -22.14
CA ASN A 160 8.91 23.37 -23.30
C ASN A 160 7.42 23.55 -22.92
N ASP A 161 7.10 23.75 -21.64
CA ASP A 161 5.76 24.06 -21.14
C ASP A 161 4.67 23.09 -21.63
N ARG A 162 5.00 21.80 -21.78
CA ARG A 162 4.06 20.79 -22.28
C ARG A 162 4.35 19.37 -21.79
N VAL A 163 3.35 18.51 -21.92
CA VAL A 163 3.47 17.06 -21.88
C VAL A 163 3.49 16.57 -23.32
N ASP A 164 4.51 15.79 -23.69
CA ASP A 164 4.64 15.25 -25.03
C ASP A 164 4.11 13.82 -25.10
N GLN A 165 3.53 13.47 -26.25
CA GLN A 165 3.05 12.13 -26.59
C GLN A 165 3.85 11.58 -27.77
N TRP A 166 4.38 10.36 -27.62
CA TRP A 166 4.84 9.51 -28.72
C TRP A 166 3.80 8.44 -28.96
N THR A 167 3.10 8.55 -30.08
CA THR A 167 2.19 7.49 -30.51
C THR A 167 3.00 6.25 -30.89
N PHE A 168 2.46 5.06 -30.59
CA PHE A 168 3.06 3.80 -31.03
C PHE A 168 3.38 3.83 -32.54
N ASN A 169 4.60 3.40 -32.91
CA ASN A 169 5.17 3.44 -34.27
C ASN A 169 5.45 4.82 -34.88
N ARG A 170 5.30 5.94 -34.15
CA ARG A 170 5.75 7.26 -34.61
C ARG A 170 7.16 7.58 -34.10
N THR A 171 7.96 8.20 -34.95
CA THR A 171 9.32 8.64 -34.63
C THR A 171 9.38 10.07 -34.05
N THR A 172 8.26 10.80 -34.10
CA THR A 172 8.14 12.18 -33.61
C THR A 172 7.06 12.28 -32.53
N SER A 173 7.26 13.19 -31.57
CA SER A 173 6.25 13.57 -30.60
C SER A 173 5.28 14.63 -31.11
N SER A 174 4.15 14.73 -30.42
CA SER A 174 3.24 15.87 -30.45
C SER A 174 2.91 16.33 -29.03
N SER A 175 2.50 17.59 -28.85
CA SER A 175 2.02 18.09 -27.56
C SER A 175 0.67 17.45 -27.21
N ALA A 176 0.60 16.74 -26.08
CA ALA A 176 -0.65 16.21 -25.55
C ALA A 176 -1.41 17.25 -24.73
N MET A 177 -0.67 18.13 -24.05
CA MET A 177 -1.19 19.08 -23.06
C MET A 177 -0.16 20.20 -22.81
N TYR A 178 -0.59 21.46 -22.81
CA TYR A 178 0.27 22.57 -22.36
C TYR A 178 0.18 22.73 -20.84
N VAL A 179 1.32 22.94 -20.19
CA VAL A 179 1.44 23.05 -18.73
C VAL A 179 2.22 24.31 -18.34
N LYS A 180 2.06 24.78 -17.11
CA LYS A 180 2.74 25.99 -16.62
C LYS A 180 4.04 25.69 -15.87
N ALA A 181 4.33 24.41 -15.64
CA ALA A 181 5.52 23.92 -14.95
C ALA A 181 5.73 22.44 -15.24
N ALA A 182 6.90 21.92 -14.87
CA ALA A 182 7.24 20.50 -14.97
C ALA A 182 6.24 19.62 -14.20
N CYS A 183 5.82 18.51 -14.83
CA CYS A 183 4.96 17.50 -14.25
C CYS A 183 5.83 16.49 -13.48
N TYR A 184 5.83 16.57 -12.15
CA TYR A 184 6.56 15.64 -11.29
C TYR A 184 5.87 14.28 -11.17
N GLY A 185 4.58 14.23 -11.49
CA GLY A 185 3.81 13.00 -11.66
C GLY A 185 2.91 13.13 -12.88
N LEU A 186 2.84 12.06 -13.67
CA LEU A 186 1.92 11.89 -14.78
C LEU A 186 1.14 10.60 -14.61
N PHE A 187 -0.15 10.63 -14.93
CA PHE A 187 -1.01 9.45 -14.91
C PHE A 187 -2.07 9.58 -16.00
N VAL A 188 -2.41 8.48 -16.67
CA VAL A 188 -3.56 8.43 -17.60
C VAL A 188 -4.59 7.46 -17.03
N ASP A 189 -5.80 7.97 -16.76
CA ASP A 189 -6.88 7.17 -16.18
C ASP A 189 -7.57 6.26 -17.21
N ILE A 190 -8.46 5.40 -16.71
CA ILE A 190 -9.26 4.48 -17.53
C ILE A 190 -10.25 5.17 -18.48
N ARG A 191 -10.50 6.48 -18.30
CA ARG A 191 -11.32 7.32 -19.19
C ARG A 191 -10.48 8.15 -20.16
N SER A 192 -9.18 7.87 -20.24
CA SER A 192 -8.22 8.59 -21.09
C SER A 192 -8.09 10.07 -20.73
N ASN A 193 -8.11 10.42 -19.44
CA ASN A 193 -7.68 11.73 -18.98
C ASN A 193 -6.22 11.66 -18.53
N VAL A 194 -5.40 12.59 -19.02
CA VAL A 194 -4.02 12.77 -18.55
C VAL A 194 -4.01 13.75 -17.39
N TYR A 195 -3.38 13.35 -16.29
CA TYR A 195 -3.16 14.15 -15.10
C TYR A 195 -1.70 14.55 -15.02
N CYS A 196 -1.44 15.79 -14.63
CA CYS A 196 -0.10 16.33 -14.39
C CYS A 196 -0.04 17.02 -13.04
N SER A 197 0.89 16.58 -12.21
CA SER A 197 1.20 17.20 -10.91
C SER A 197 2.29 18.26 -11.09
N MET A 198 1.89 19.53 -11.07
CA MET A 198 2.77 20.67 -11.25
C MET A 198 3.37 21.11 -9.92
N TYR A 199 4.60 20.66 -9.66
CA TYR A 199 5.31 20.85 -8.40
C TYR A 199 5.37 22.31 -7.93
N ASN A 200 5.85 23.24 -8.78
CA ASN A 200 6.01 24.65 -8.39
C ASN A 200 4.70 25.46 -8.43
N ILE A 201 3.62 24.88 -8.95
CA ILE A 201 2.31 25.53 -9.04
C ILE A 201 1.36 24.96 -7.99
N HIS A 202 1.78 24.01 -7.14
CA HIS A 202 0.95 23.53 -6.04
C HIS A 202 -0.42 22.98 -6.51
N GLN A 203 -0.46 22.40 -7.72
CA GLN A 203 -1.69 21.92 -8.35
C GLN A 203 -1.48 20.61 -9.10
N VAL A 204 -2.54 19.81 -9.13
CA VAL A 204 -2.71 18.73 -10.12
C VAL A 204 -3.78 19.18 -11.10
N VAL A 205 -3.47 19.07 -12.38
CA VAL A 205 -4.37 19.42 -13.49
C VAL A 205 -4.69 18.19 -14.31
N THR A 206 -5.82 18.21 -15.01
CA THR A 206 -6.24 17.10 -15.86
C THR A 206 -6.82 17.57 -17.18
N LYS A 207 -6.64 16.78 -18.23
CA LYS A 207 -7.14 17.01 -19.57
C LYS A 207 -7.62 15.69 -20.19
N SER A 208 -8.77 15.71 -20.84
CA SER A 208 -9.21 14.57 -21.66
C SER A 208 -8.36 14.46 -22.92
N LEU A 209 -7.83 13.27 -23.19
CA LEU A 209 -7.09 12.94 -24.42
C LEU A 209 -8.03 12.75 -25.61
N ASN A 210 -9.33 12.57 -25.36
CA ASN A 210 -10.37 12.49 -26.40
C ASN A 210 -10.86 13.87 -26.86
N SER A 211 -10.29 14.96 -26.32
CA SER A 211 -10.64 16.34 -26.67
C SER A 211 -9.50 17.02 -27.41
N ASP A 212 -9.85 17.71 -28.50
CA ASP A 212 -8.92 18.55 -29.26
C ASP A 212 -8.55 19.85 -28.52
N SER A 213 -9.31 20.21 -27.47
CA SER A 213 -8.99 21.38 -26.65
C SER A 213 -7.64 21.17 -25.96
N SER A 214 -6.74 22.15 -26.01
CA SER A 214 -5.47 22.10 -25.28
C SER A 214 -5.61 22.51 -23.80
N MET A 215 -6.80 22.95 -23.39
CA MET A 215 -7.08 23.43 -22.05
C MET A 215 -7.32 22.29 -21.08
N TRP A 216 -6.59 22.31 -19.98
CA TRP A 216 -6.81 21.46 -18.80
C TRP A 216 -7.74 22.15 -17.80
N ILE A 217 -8.23 21.37 -16.84
CA ILE A 217 -8.94 21.85 -15.64
C ILE A 217 -8.13 21.48 -14.39
N VAL A 218 -8.42 22.15 -13.28
CA VAL A 218 -7.80 21.84 -11.97
C VAL A 218 -8.47 20.59 -11.40
N ALA A 219 -7.66 19.57 -11.09
CA ALA A 219 -8.09 18.38 -10.38
C ALA A 219 -7.88 18.51 -8.86
N ALA A 220 -6.80 19.18 -8.43
CA ALA A 220 -6.51 19.43 -7.02
C ALA A 220 -5.58 20.65 -6.83
N GLY A 221 -5.68 21.31 -5.67
CA GLY A 221 -4.85 22.47 -5.28
C GLY A 221 -5.34 23.81 -5.83
N THR A 222 -4.79 24.92 -5.34
CA THR A 222 -5.29 26.28 -5.61
C THR A 222 -4.22 27.25 -6.13
N ASP A 223 -3.22 26.75 -6.87
CA ASP A 223 -2.09 27.50 -7.45
C ASP A 223 -1.11 28.15 -6.46
N CYS A 224 -1.45 28.07 -5.17
CA CYS A 224 -0.69 28.58 -4.04
C CYS A 224 -0.36 27.44 -3.07
N SER A 225 0.79 27.55 -2.40
CA SER A 225 1.15 26.62 -1.34
C SER A 225 0.19 26.72 -0.16
N GLY A 226 -0.18 25.56 0.40
CA GLY A 226 -0.99 25.49 1.62
C GLY A 226 -1.10 24.06 2.14
N SER A 227 -1.67 23.91 3.33
CA SER A 227 -1.83 22.63 4.05
C SER A 227 -3.29 22.28 4.37
N THR A 228 -4.25 23.11 3.94
CA THR A 228 -5.68 22.81 4.07
C THR A 228 -6.08 21.65 3.15
N SER A 229 -7.30 21.13 3.31
CA SER A 229 -7.80 20.00 2.53
C SER A 229 -7.90 20.28 1.02
N ASN A 230 -8.06 21.53 0.60
CA ASN A 230 -8.14 21.92 -0.81
C ASN A 230 -6.83 22.49 -1.38
N THR A 231 -5.77 22.62 -0.57
CA THR A 231 -4.47 23.15 -0.99
C THR A 231 -3.40 22.07 -0.97
N LEU A 232 -2.35 22.27 -1.77
CA LEU A 232 -1.21 21.38 -1.85
C LEU A 232 0.07 22.20 -1.62
N ASN A 233 1.16 21.52 -1.26
CA ASN A 233 2.48 22.10 -1.14
C ASN A 233 3.49 21.23 -1.90
N ASN A 234 3.93 21.67 -3.08
CA ASN A 234 4.94 20.98 -3.88
C ASN A 234 4.57 19.51 -4.19
N PRO A 235 3.39 19.25 -4.80
CA PRO A 235 2.94 17.90 -5.07
C PRO A 235 3.88 17.19 -6.07
N ARG A 236 4.08 15.89 -5.88
CA ARG A 236 4.96 15.05 -6.71
C ARG A 236 4.17 13.96 -7.42
N GLY A 237 4.46 12.69 -7.15
CA GLY A 237 3.79 11.55 -7.77
C GLY A 237 2.29 11.52 -7.47
N ILE A 238 1.54 10.99 -8.44
CA ILE A 238 0.09 10.87 -8.41
C ILE A 238 -0.35 9.48 -8.86
N PHE A 239 -1.52 9.08 -8.41
CA PHE A 239 -2.19 7.85 -8.82
C PHE A 239 -3.70 8.09 -8.91
N VAL A 240 -4.38 7.48 -9.88
CA VAL A 240 -5.84 7.54 -10.00
C VAL A 240 -6.38 6.12 -9.98
N ASP A 241 -7.31 5.82 -9.06
CA ASP A 241 -7.91 4.50 -8.93
C ASP A 241 -9.04 4.26 -9.97
N ALA A 242 -9.64 3.07 -9.93
CA ALA A 242 -10.72 2.69 -10.85
C ALA A 242 -12.02 3.50 -10.60
N GLU A 243 -12.22 3.97 -9.38
CA GLU A 243 -13.29 4.88 -8.96
C GLU A 243 -13.02 6.34 -9.33
N LEU A 244 -11.85 6.63 -9.91
CA LEU A 244 -11.35 7.94 -10.32
C LEU A 244 -11.10 8.91 -9.17
N ASN A 245 -10.76 8.39 -8.00
CA ASN A 245 -10.17 9.18 -6.92
C ASN A 245 -8.69 9.44 -7.22
N LEU A 246 -8.27 10.68 -7.01
CA LEU A 246 -6.89 11.11 -7.23
C LEU A 246 -6.12 11.08 -5.92
N TYR A 247 -5.01 10.35 -5.89
CA TYR A 247 -4.07 10.31 -4.78
C TYR A 247 -2.84 11.13 -5.14
N VAL A 248 -2.43 12.03 -4.24
CA VAL A 248 -1.33 12.96 -4.46
C VAL A 248 -0.31 12.83 -3.34
N ALA A 249 0.95 12.58 -3.71
CA ALA A 249 2.08 12.72 -2.79
C ALA A 249 2.37 14.22 -2.59
N ASP A 250 1.86 14.77 -1.50
CA ASP A 250 1.92 16.19 -1.15
C ASP A 250 3.21 16.47 -0.36
N CYS A 251 4.35 16.41 -1.06
CA CYS A 251 5.68 16.37 -0.46
C CYS A 251 5.92 17.47 0.58
N GLY A 252 5.55 18.72 0.30
CA GLY A 252 5.79 19.82 1.22
C GLY A 252 4.92 19.83 2.47
N ASN A 253 3.95 18.91 2.57
CA ASN A 253 3.10 18.70 3.74
C ASN A 253 3.26 17.30 4.36
N ASP A 254 4.25 16.51 3.90
CA ASP A 254 4.58 15.19 4.43
C ASP A 254 3.37 14.22 4.51
N ARG A 255 2.52 14.25 3.47
CA ARG A 255 1.26 13.48 3.45
C ARG A 255 0.89 12.93 2.08
N ILE A 256 0.02 11.93 2.08
CA ILE A 256 -0.75 11.51 0.91
C ILE A 256 -2.17 12.06 1.04
N GLN A 257 -2.63 12.77 0.02
CA GLN A 257 -3.96 13.37 -0.05
C GLN A 257 -4.81 12.65 -1.11
N GLN A 258 -5.99 12.18 -0.74
CA GLN A 258 -6.98 11.63 -1.67
C GLN A 258 -8.04 12.68 -1.99
N PHE A 259 -8.28 12.95 -3.26
CA PHE A 259 -9.37 13.77 -3.76
C PHE A 259 -10.40 12.84 -4.39
N PRO A 260 -11.60 12.70 -3.79
CA PRO A 260 -12.66 11.89 -4.36
C PRO A 260 -13.04 12.38 -5.76
N SER A 261 -13.52 11.48 -6.62
CA SER A 261 -13.85 11.83 -8.01
C SER A 261 -14.76 13.07 -8.11
N GLY A 262 -14.32 14.07 -8.88
CA GLY A 262 -15.02 15.33 -9.08
C GLY A 262 -15.00 16.31 -7.90
N GLN A 263 -14.29 15.99 -6.81
CA GLN A 263 -14.13 16.86 -5.64
C GLN A 263 -12.77 17.55 -5.66
N VAL A 264 -12.74 18.80 -5.19
CA VAL A 264 -11.50 19.61 -5.05
C VAL A 264 -11.01 19.68 -3.60
N THR A 265 -11.75 19.07 -2.67
CA THR A 265 -11.38 18.94 -1.27
C THR A 265 -10.88 17.53 -1.02
N GLY A 266 -9.66 17.44 -0.49
CA GLY A 266 -8.97 16.20 -0.21
C GLY A 266 -9.16 15.70 1.22
N ILE A 267 -8.83 14.43 1.40
CA ILE A 267 -8.78 13.70 2.67
C ILE A 267 -7.35 13.23 2.84
N THR A 268 -6.74 13.49 4.00
CA THR A 268 -5.43 12.93 4.32
C THR A 268 -5.56 11.45 4.62
N VAL A 269 -4.95 10.59 3.79
CA VAL A 269 -5.04 9.13 3.91
C VAL A 269 -3.75 8.49 4.46
N ALA A 270 -2.63 9.20 4.45
CA ALA A 270 -1.37 8.76 5.08
C ALA A 270 -0.46 9.96 5.40
N GLY A 271 0.40 9.81 6.40
CA GLY A 271 1.39 10.82 6.78
C GLY A 271 0.87 11.80 7.82
N SER A 272 1.41 13.02 7.80
CA SER A 272 1.05 14.08 8.75
C SER A 272 -0.46 14.25 8.87
N THR A 273 -0.98 14.30 10.09
CA THR A 273 -2.42 14.43 10.45
C THR A 273 -3.31 13.19 10.24
N ALA A 274 -2.83 12.12 9.59
CA ALA A 274 -3.60 10.88 9.47
C ALA A 274 -3.32 9.94 10.66
N THR A 275 -4.31 9.76 11.53
CA THR A 275 -4.24 8.89 12.71
C THR A 275 -4.08 7.42 12.33
N GLY A 276 -3.22 6.68 13.06
CA GLY A 276 -3.00 5.26 12.80
C GLY A 276 -2.18 4.95 11.55
N THR A 277 -1.52 5.96 10.97
CA THR A 277 -0.62 5.81 9.82
C THR A 277 0.84 6.00 10.22
N ILE A 278 1.74 6.04 9.23
CA ILE A 278 3.18 6.24 9.45
C ILE A 278 3.59 7.70 9.18
N THR A 279 4.58 8.21 9.91
CA THR A 279 5.21 9.49 9.59
C THR A 279 5.94 9.41 8.25
N LEU A 280 5.68 10.35 7.36
CA LEU A 280 6.37 10.50 6.08
C LEU A 280 7.28 11.73 6.10
N ASN A 281 8.20 11.82 5.14
CA ASN A 281 9.05 12.98 4.92
C ASN A 281 9.26 13.18 3.41
N CYS A 282 8.63 14.21 2.86
CA CYS A 282 8.54 14.52 1.44
C CYS A 282 8.28 13.28 0.57
N PRO A 283 7.10 12.64 0.67
CA PRO A 283 6.77 11.52 -0.19
C PRO A 283 6.83 11.96 -1.67
N SER A 284 7.45 11.17 -2.54
CA SER A 284 7.56 11.49 -3.98
C SER A 284 6.68 10.66 -4.88
N GLY A 285 6.18 9.53 -4.41
CA GLY A 285 5.40 8.59 -5.21
C GLY A 285 4.39 7.85 -4.35
N VAL A 286 3.26 7.51 -4.96
CA VAL A 286 2.21 6.69 -4.37
C VAL A 286 1.63 5.82 -5.47
N VAL A 287 1.42 4.54 -5.17
CA VAL A 287 0.65 3.60 -6.00
C VAL A 287 -0.20 2.73 -5.07
N LEU A 288 -1.32 2.22 -5.60
CA LEU A 288 -2.18 1.29 -4.88
C LEU A 288 -2.12 -0.09 -5.53
N ASP A 289 -2.16 -1.12 -4.70
CA ASP A 289 -2.32 -2.51 -5.16
C ASP A 289 -3.79 -2.80 -5.54
N GLY A 290 -4.07 -4.02 -5.98
CA GLY A 290 -5.42 -4.41 -6.42
C GLY A 290 -6.47 -4.51 -5.31
N ASP A 291 -6.07 -4.39 -4.04
CA ASP A 291 -6.96 -4.35 -2.87
C ASP A 291 -6.99 -2.95 -2.22
N GLY A 292 -6.33 -1.96 -2.84
CA GLY A 292 -6.31 -0.57 -2.39
C GLY A 292 -5.25 -0.27 -1.32
N TYR A 293 -4.31 -1.17 -1.05
CA TYR A 293 -3.21 -0.90 -0.13
C TYR A 293 -2.18 0.03 -0.76
N PHE A 294 -1.66 0.95 0.06
CA PHE A 294 -0.76 2.01 -0.34
C PHE A 294 0.68 1.53 -0.39
N PHE A 295 1.39 1.92 -1.43
CA PHE A 295 2.84 1.82 -1.53
C PHE A 295 3.39 3.20 -1.84
N ILE A 296 4.18 3.72 -0.90
CA ILE A 296 4.61 5.12 -0.87
C ILE A 296 6.14 5.18 -0.92
N VAL A 297 6.66 6.01 -1.81
CA VAL A 297 8.06 6.43 -1.81
C VAL A 297 8.24 7.53 -0.77
N ASP A 298 8.84 7.20 0.37
CA ASP A 298 9.10 8.13 1.47
C ASP A 298 10.52 8.68 1.32
N SER A 299 10.69 9.62 0.38
CA SER A 299 11.98 9.94 -0.24
C SER A 299 13.03 10.45 0.73
N TYR A 300 12.67 11.37 1.61
CA TYR A 300 13.65 11.97 2.53
C TYR A 300 13.89 11.12 3.78
N ASN A 301 13.10 10.07 3.98
CA ASN A 301 13.43 8.96 4.88
C ASN A 301 14.10 7.79 4.16
N HIS A 302 14.37 7.92 2.85
CA HIS A 302 15.13 6.96 2.04
C HIS A 302 14.58 5.53 2.06
N ARG A 303 13.24 5.41 2.05
CA ARG A 303 12.57 4.12 2.21
C ARG A 303 11.32 4.02 1.36
N ILE A 304 10.81 2.80 1.23
CA ILE A 304 9.46 2.53 0.72
C ILE A 304 8.60 2.05 1.89
N VAL A 305 7.39 2.58 1.98
CA VAL A 305 6.38 2.21 2.96
C VAL A 305 5.24 1.49 2.25
N GLY A 306 4.74 0.40 2.83
CA GLY A 306 3.52 -0.27 2.41
C GLY A 306 2.46 -0.24 3.50
N SER A 307 1.18 -0.16 3.14
CA SER A 307 0.08 -0.49 4.04
C SER A 307 -0.40 -1.94 3.85
N GLY A 308 -1.21 -2.41 4.78
CA GLY A 308 -1.80 -3.75 4.77
C GLY A 308 -2.88 -3.87 5.85
N PRO A 309 -3.43 -5.07 6.07
CA PRO A 309 -4.43 -5.33 7.12
C PRO A 309 -3.96 -4.92 8.52
N ASN A 310 -2.65 -4.97 8.76
CA ASN A 310 -2.03 -4.63 10.05
C ASN A 310 -1.50 -3.18 10.11
N GLY A 311 -1.92 -2.31 9.17
CA GLY A 311 -1.50 -0.92 9.09
C GLY A 311 -0.25 -0.70 8.22
N PHE A 312 0.35 0.49 8.36
CA PHE A 312 1.53 0.91 7.61
C PHE A 312 2.83 0.36 8.21
N ARG A 313 3.74 -0.10 7.35
CA ARG A 313 5.09 -0.53 7.73
C ARG A 313 6.12 -0.11 6.69
N CYS A 314 7.37 -0.02 7.10
CA CYS A 314 8.46 0.03 6.13
C CYS A 314 8.64 -1.33 5.45
N ILE A 315 8.85 -1.32 4.13
CA ILE A 315 9.08 -2.54 3.33
C ILE A 315 10.49 -2.60 2.72
N VAL A 316 11.13 -1.45 2.47
CA VAL A 316 12.47 -1.33 1.87
C VAL A 316 13.18 -0.12 2.48
N GLY A 317 14.48 -0.21 2.77
CA GLY A 317 15.27 0.93 3.25
C GLY A 317 15.01 1.29 4.71
N CYS A 318 14.64 0.32 5.54
CA CYS A 318 14.08 0.56 6.88
C CYS A 318 15.06 1.06 7.94
N SER A 319 16.35 1.17 7.62
CA SER A 319 17.31 1.88 8.46
C SER A 319 17.06 3.39 8.50
N ALA A 320 16.23 3.93 7.59
CA ALA A 320 15.94 5.37 7.45
C ALA A 320 17.20 6.24 7.30
N VAL A 321 18.26 5.65 6.74
CA VAL A 321 19.56 6.29 6.49
C VAL A 321 19.89 6.09 5.03
N ALA A 322 20.27 7.17 4.34
CA ALA A 322 20.72 7.11 2.97
C ALA A 322 21.93 6.18 2.84
N GLY A 323 21.94 5.34 1.81
CA GLY A 323 23.08 4.49 1.54
C GLY A 323 23.03 3.88 0.15
N SER A 324 24.13 3.24 -0.24
CA SER A 324 24.33 2.66 -1.58
C SER A 324 24.39 1.13 -1.56
N THR A 325 24.29 0.50 -0.38
CA THR A 325 24.20 -0.96 -0.27
C THR A 325 22.91 -1.49 -0.91
N SER A 326 22.80 -2.81 -1.08
CA SER A 326 21.65 -3.43 -1.75
C SER A 326 20.33 -3.33 -0.96
N SER A 327 20.38 -3.12 0.36
CA SER A 327 19.21 -2.93 1.22
C SER A 327 18.86 -1.46 1.50
N GLN A 328 19.70 -0.53 1.03
CA GLN A 328 19.54 0.90 1.24
C GLN A 328 19.15 1.62 -0.05
N LEU A 329 18.47 2.75 0.11
CA LEU A 329 18.14 3.68 -0.96
C LEU A 329 18.71 5.06 -0.59
N SER A 330 18.74 5.97 -1.56
CA SER A 330 19.11 7.37 -1.37
C SER A 330 18.19 8.26 -2.20
N SER A 331 17.31 8.97 -1.51
CA SER A 331 16.24 9.81 -2.07
C SER A 331 15.52 9.17 -3.26
N PRO A 332 14.87 8.00 -3.08
CA PRO A 332 14.13 7.36 -4.16
C PRO A 332 13.03 8.30 -4.69
N SER A 333 12.79 8.28 -6.00
CA SER A 333 11.85 9.19 -6.67
C SER A 333 10.54 8.54 -7.10
N ASP A 334 10.55 7.27 -7.48
CA ASP A 334 9.38 6.57 -8.01
C ASP A 334 9.43 5.06 -7.73
N LEU A 335 8.26 4.42 -7.71
CA LEU A 335 8.10 2.97 -7.55
C LEU A 335 7.01 2.41 -8.48
N LYS A 336 7.23 1.21 -9.02
CA LYS A 336 6.26 0.47 -9.85
C LYS A 336 6.37 -1.03 -9.65
N PHE A 337 5.28 -1.75 -9.92
CA PHE A 337 5.25 -3.21 -9.89
C PHE A 337 5.44 -3.80 -11.29
N ASP A 338 6.11 -4.95 -11.37
CA ASP A 338 5.96 -5.86 -12.50
C ASP A 338 4.77 -6.83 -12.27
N SER A 339 4.42 -7.61 -13.28
CA SER A 339 3.29 -8.55 -13.25
C SER A 339 3.49 -9.70 -12.25
N TYR A 340 4.73 -9.91 -11.78
CA TYR A 340 5.06 -10.87 -10.74
C TYR A 340 4.99 -10.27 -9.33
N GLY A 341 4.66 -8.98 -9.22
CA GLY A 341 4.59 -8.25 -7.96
C GLY A 341 5.95 -7.80 -7.40
N ASN A 342 7.03 -7.86 -8.18
CA ASN A 342 8.32 -7.30 -7.79
C ASN A 342 8.26 -5.77 -7.81
N ILE A 343 9.00 -5.12 -6.91
CA ILE A 343 9.07 -3.66 -6.85
C ILE A 343 10.29 -3.17 -7.61
N PHE A 344 10.08 -2.28 -8.56
CA PHE A 344 11.12 -1.46 -9.16
C PHE A 344 11.12 -0.09 -8.48
N VAL A 345 12.30 0.40 -8.11
CA VAL A 345 12.49 1.71 -7.47
C VAL A 345 13.53 2.50 -8.23
N THR A 346 13.22 3.76 -8.54
CA THR A 346 14.22 4.72 -9.00
C THR A 346 14.99 5.24 -7.79
N ASP A 347 16.21 4.75 -7.59
CA ASP A 347 17.12 5.14 -6.52
C ASP A 347 17.97 6.33 -6.99
N GLN A 348 17.32 7.51 -7.01
CA GLN A 348 17.75 8.69 -7.76
C GLN A 348 19.18 9.13 -7.45
N ASN A 349 19.52 9.32 -6.17
CA ASN A 349 20.83 9.85 -5.79
C ASN A 349 21.95 8.82 -5.99
N ASN A 350 21.62 7.53 -5.99
CA ASN A 350 22.55 6.47 -6.35
C ASN A 350 22.63 6.23 -7.87
N ASN A 351 21.88 6.99 -8.68
CA ASN A 351 21.87 6.90 -10.15
C ASN A 351 21.60 5.47 -10.66
N ARG A 352 20.65 4.76 -10.05
CA ARG A 352 20.33 3.37 -10.39
C ARG A 352 18.85 3.08 -10.30
N ILE A 353 18.44 1.97 -10.93
CA ILE A 353 17.13 1.36 -10.73
C ILE A 353 17.33 0.06 -9.95
N GLN A 354 16.64 -0.07 -8.82
CA GLN A 354 16.68 -1.25 -7.96
C GLN A 354 15.44 -2.12 -8.20
N LYS A 355 15.62 -3.45 -8.20
CA LYS A 355 14.52 -4.43 -8.24
C LYS A 355 14.51 -5.26 -6.96
N PHE A 356 13.42 -5.19 -6.21
CA PHE A 356 13.16 -6.00 -5.02
C PHE A 356 12.23 -7.14 -5.38
N ILE A 357 12.70 -8.37 -5.21
CA ILE A 357 11.97 -9.57 -5.61
C ILE A 357 10.91 -9.91 -4.57
N LEU A 358 9.69 -10.13 -5.03
CA LEU A 358 8.61 -10.60 -4.19
C LEU A 358 8.92 -12.01 -3.72
N ILE A 359 8.82 -12.23 -2.40
CA ILE A 359 9.00 -13.57 -1.84
C ILE A 359 7.65 -14.28 -1.93
N THR A 360 7.45 -14.96 -3.05
CA THR A 360 6.34 -15.90 -3.20
C THR A 360 6.75 -17.16 -2.45
N THR A 361 6.05 -17.49 -1.37
CA THR A 361 6.23 -18.75 -0.65
C THR A 361 5.74 -19.91 -1.52
N THR A 362 6.42 -20.22 -2.62
CA THR A 362 6.19 -21.43 -3.44
C THR A 362 6.96 -22.63 -2.89
N THR A 363 7.80 -22.41 -1.89
CA THR A 363 8.36 -23.45 -1.02
C THR A 363 8.20 -23.00 0.43
N TYR A 364 7.02 -23.20 0.98
CA TYR A 364 6.97 -23.51 2.40
C TYR A 364 7.57 -24.93 2.49
N PRO A 365 8.79 -25.18 3.02
CA PRO A 365 8.94 -26.44 3.72
C PRO A 365 7.84 -26.39 4.76
N ALA A 366 6.90 -27.35 4.72
CA ALA A 366 5.87 -27.53 5.75
C ALA A 366 6.45 -27.14 7.12
N PRO A 367 5.73 -26.37 7.97
CA PRO A 367 6.31 -25.81 9.18
C PRO A 367 7.07 -26.93 9.87
N THR A 368 8.39 -26.80 9.94
CA THR A 368 9.22 -27.87 10.48
C THR A 368 8.90 -27.93 11.95
N THR A 369 7.95 -28.78 12.30
CA THR A 369 7.61 -29.11 13.67
C THR A 369 8.91 -29.45 14.36
N VAL A 370 9.23 -28.69 15.41
CA VAL A 370 10.33 -29.08 16.30
C VAL A 370 9.78 -30.24 17.10
N GLN A 371 10.03 -31.46 16.63
CA GLN A 371 9.63 -32.68 17.30
C GLN A 371 10.84 -33.21 18.08
N THR A 372 10.90 -32.87 19.36
CA THR A 372 11.85 -33.47 20.30
C THR A 372 11.28 -34.80 20.76
N THR A 373 11.88 -35.90 20.30
CA THR A 373 11.55 -37.26 20.77
C THR A 373 12.71 -37.74 21.64
N ALA A 374 12.51 -37.83 22.95
CA ALA A 374 13.52 -38.35 23.87
C ALA A 374 13.30 -39.85 24.10
N VAL A 375 14.37 -40.65 24.01
CA VAL A 375 14.44 -42.06 24.39
C VAL A 375 14.50 -42.15 25.93
N PRO A 376 14.10 -43.26 26.59
CA PRO A 376 14.15 -43.35 28.05
C PRO A 376 15.57 -43.12 28.57
N THR A 377 15.76 -42.06 29.35
CA THR A 377 17.03 -41.74 30.02
C THR A 377 16.81 -41.64 31.52
N THR A 378 17.88 -41.89 32.29
CA THR A 378 17.90 -41.79 33.75
C THR A 378 18.29 -40.37 34.24
N SER A 379 18.25 -39.36 33.37
CA SER A 379 18.71 -37.99 33.65
C SER A 379 17.62 -36.97 33.32
N ALA A 380 17.61 -35.83 34.03
CA ALA A 380 16.63 -34.76 33.80
C ALA A 380 16.76 -34.19 32.37
N ILE A 381 15.62 -33.87 31.75
CA ILE A 381 15.56 -33.30 30.40
C ILE A 381 15.21 -31.82 30.53
N GLN A 382 16.16 -30.96 30.17
CA GLN A 382 15.96 -29.51 30.13
C GLN A 382 15.95 -29.04 28.67
N THR A 383 14.86 -28.39 28.26
CA THR A 383 14.73 -27.88 26.87
C THR A 383 14.52 -26.38 26.91
N THR A 384 15.56 -25.61 26.56
CA THR A 384 15.49 -24.16 26.41
C THR A 384 15.54 -23.80 24.93
N LYS A 385 14.52 -23.14 24.39
CA LYS A 385 14.49 -22.73 22.97
C LYS A 385 13.86 -21.36 22.78
N VAL A 386 14.58 -20.48 22.07
CA VAL A 386 14.11 -19.17 21.61
C VAL A 386 13.66 -19.32 20.16
N LEU A 387 12.40 -19.02 19.85
CA LEU A 387 11.78 -19.24 18.53
C LEU A 387 11.02 -17.99 18.10
N THR A 388 11.03 -17.65 16.81
CA THR A 388 10.32 -16.45 16.31
C THR A 388 9.04 -16.76 15.52
N THR A 389 8.84 -17.99 15.03
CA THR A 389 7.69 -18.30 14.12
C THR A 389 7.15 -19.75 14.12
N ASN A 390 7.65 -20.70 14.94
CA ASN A 390 7.27 -22.12 14.79
C ASN A 390 6.52 -22.67 16.01
N ALA A 391 5.55 -23.57 15.78
CA ALA A 391 4.90 -24.37 16.81
C ALA A 391 5.87 -25.41 17.42
N ILE A 392 5.77 -25.63 18.73
CA ILE A 392 6.58 -26.62 19.47
C ILE A 392 5.69 -27.81 19.81
N ARG A 393 6.15 -29.02 19.46
CA ARG A 393 5.53 -30.27 19.89
C ARG A 393 6.55 -31.14 20.63
N THR A 394 6.38 -31.27 21.94
CA THR A 394 7.27 -32.10 22.77
C THR A 394 6.54 -33.39 23.11
N THR A 395 7.11 -34.53 22.69
CA THR A 395 6.55 -35.85 22.99
C THR A 395 7.60 -36.67 23.75
N VAL A 396 7.35 -36.95 25.03
CA VAL A 396 8.30 -37.69 25.88
C VAL A 396 7.76 -39.09 26.17
N ALA A 397 8.56 -40.11 25.87
CA ALA A 397 8.28 -41.50 26.24
C ALA A 397 8.96 -41.82 27.58
N SER A 398 8.18 -42.36 28.53
CA SER A 398 8.54 -42.85 29.89
C SER A 398 9.95 -42.50 30.39
N THR A 399 10.06 -41.48 31.24
CA THR A 399 11.29 -41.08 31.92
C THR A 399 11.15 -41.17 33.43
N ILE A 400 12.27 -41.44 34.12
CA ILE A 400 12.31 -41.59 35.58
C ILE A 400 12.41 -40.22 36.31
N ASN A 401 12.90 -39.17 35.62
CA ASN A 401 13.26 -37.85 36.18
C ASN A 401 12.58 -36.65 35.49
N ALA A 402 12.68 -35.47 36.11
CA ALA A 402 11.89 -34.25 35.83
C ALA A 402 12.08 -33.67 34.41
N ILE A 403 11.00 -33.07 33.88
CA ILE A 403 10.97 -32.38 32.59
C ILE A 403 10.77 -30.89 32.86
N GLU A 404 11.73 -30.07 32.44
CA GLU A 404 11.66 -28.61 32.55
C GLU A 404 11.72 -27.98 31.15
N SER A 405 10.67 -27.25 30.78
CA SER A 405 10.58 -26.57 29.48
C SER A 405 10.34 -25.08 29.64
N THR A 406 11.26 -24.28 29.11
CA THR A 406 11.21 -22.81 29.15
C THR A 406 11.13 -22.27 27.72
N VAL A 407 10.04 -21.58 27.39
CA VAL A 407 9.80 -21.02 26.05
C VAL A 407 9.65 -19.49 26.12
N VAL A 408 10.43 -18.77 25.31
CA VAL A 408 10.49 -17.29 25.30
C VAL A 408 10.61 -16.79 23.85
N PRO A 409 9.89 -15.72 23.46
CA PRO A 409 8.45 -15.65 23.16
C PRO A 409 8.11 -16.22 21.75
N THR A 410 6.91 -16.75 21.51
CA THR A 410 6.53 -17.29 20.18
C THR A 410 5.14 -16.85 19.71
N THR A 411 4.93 -16.81 18.39
CA THR A 411 3.66 -16.47 17.71
C THR A 411 2.88 -17.71 17.27
N SER A 412 3.03 -18.86 17.95
CA SER A 412 2.47 -20.16 17.52
C SER A 412 2.03 -21.02 18.71
N ALA A 413 1.10 -21.95 18.48
CA ALA A 413 0.55 -22.85 19.51
C ALA A 413 1.60 -23.82 20.09
N ILE A 414 1.42 -24.19 21.37
CA ILE A 414 2.26 -25.14 22.12
C ILE A 414 1.40 -26.38 22.46
N ASP A 415 1.85 -27.57 22.05
CA ASP A 415 1.25 -28.88 22.37
C ASP A 415 2.32 -29.75 23.07
N SER A 416 2.06 -30.11 24.33
CA SER A 416 2.94 -30.99 25.12
C SER A 416 2.20 -32.26 25.55
N THR A 417 2.78 -33.42 25.20
CA THR A 417 2.21 -34.75 25.47
C THR A 417 3.26 -35.63 26.16
N ALA A 418 2.99 -36.05 27.40
CA ALA A 418 3.88 -36.93 28.18
C ALA A 418 3.24 -38.30 28.49
N ALA A 419 3.96 -39.39 28.21
CA ALA A 419 3.62 -40.75 28.67
C ALA A 419 3.93 -40.90 30.19
N PRO A 420 3.56 -42.00 30.91
CA PRO A 420 3.66 -42.04 32.38
C PRO A 420 5.08 -41.76 32.89
N ILE A 421 5.17 -40.87 33.89
CA ILE A 421 6.42 -40.33 34.47
C ILE A 421 6.39 -40.43 35.99
N THR A 422 7.55 -40.60 36.61
CA THR A 422 7.68 -40.79 38.08
C THR A 422 8.00 -39.52 38.87
N SER A 423 8.20 -38.35 38.23
CA SER A 423 8.59 -37.08 38.89
C SER A 423 8.01 -35.81 38.23
N VAL A 424 8.26 -34.63 38.82
CA VAL A 424 7.67 -33.29 38.52
C VAL A 424 7.79 -32.84 37.06
N ILE A 425 6.72 -32.21 36.52
CA ILE A 425 6.73 -31.41 35.28
C ILE A 425 6.63 -29.94 35.69
N ASP A 426 7.57 -29.11 35.22
CA ASP A 426 7.53 -27.65 35.34
C ASP A 426 7.64 -27.01 33.94
N SER A 427 6.60 -26.27 33.55
CA SER A 427 6.57 -25.55 32.28
C SER A 427 6.29 -24.07 32.50
N THR A 428 7.23 -23.24 32.05
CA THR A 428 7.13 -21.77 32.12
C THR A 428 7.02 -21.18 30.72
N VAL A 429 5.92 -20.47 30.47
CA VAL A 429 5.61 -19.82 29.18
C VAL A 429 5.53 -18.30 29.36
N ASN A 430 6.39 -17.56 28.65
CA ASN A 430 6.40 -16.10 28.60
C ASN A 430 5.53 -15.58 27.42
N PRO A 431 5.09 -14.31 27.42
CA PRO A 431 3.79 -13.89 26.88
C PRO A 431 3.45 -14.38 25.46
N THR A 432 2.23 -14.92 25.29
CA THR A 432 1.69 -15.48 24.04
C THR A 432 0.25 -15.02 23.77
N THR A 433 -0.15 -14.99 22.49
CA THR A 433 -1.48 -14.51 22.04
C THR A 433 -2.38 -15.62 21.47
N ILE A 434 -2.11 -16.90 21.78
CA ILE A 434 -2.68 -18.11 21.13
C ILE A 434 -2.90 -19.22 22.20
N PRO A 435 -3.82 -20.20 22.02
CA PRO A 435 -4.13 -21.23 23.04
C PRO A 435 -2.96 -22.17 23.40
N ILE A 436 -2.95 -22.64 24.65
CA ILE A 436 -1.99 -23.61 25.21
C ILE A 436 -2.74 -24.87 25.65
N ASP A 437 -2.31 -26.05 25.20
CA ASP A 437 -2.85 -27.36 25.59
C ASP A 437 -1.72 -28.28 26.11
N SER A 438 -1.86 -28.73 27.36
CA SER A 438 -0.93 -29.66 28.01
C SER A 438 -1.66 -30.92 28.47
N THR A 439 -1.19 -32.08 27.98
CA THR A 439 -1.79 -33.38 28.29
C THR A 439 -0.75 -34.36 28.88
N ALA A 440 -1.06 -34.93 30.05
CA ALA A 440 -0.16 -35.85 30.75
C ALA A 440 -0.84 -37.20 31.08
N GLY A 441 -0.11 -38.30 30.88
CA GLY A 441 -0.47 -39.64 31.39
C GLY A 441 -0.35 -39.76 32.92
N PRO A 442 -0.56 -40.95 33.51
CA PRO A 442 -0.51 -41.13 34.97
C PRO A 442 0.84 -40.74 35.58
N THR A 443 0.84 -39.94 36.65
CA THR A 443 2.07 -39.48 37.33
C THR A 443 2.02 -39.71 38.84
N THR A 444 3.20 -39.88 39.46
CA THR A 444 3.35 -40.02 40.93
C THR A 444 3.73 -38.72 41.65
N SER A 445 3.70 -37.56 40.97
CA SER A 445 4.18 -36.26 41.48
C SER A 445 3.38 -35.09 40.92
N ALA A 446 3.47 -33.91 41.57
CA ALA A 446 2.70 -32.71 41.21
C ALA A 446 3.07 -32.16 39.82
N ILE A 447 2.09 -31.54 39.15
CA ILE A 447 2.25 -30.84 37.87
C ILE A 447 2.07 -29.34 38.15
N GLU A 448 3.07 -28.53 37.80
CA GLU A 448 3.04 -27.08 37.96
C GLU A 448 3.19 -26.41 36.59
N THR A 449 2.24 -25.55 36.24
CA THR A 449 2.26 -24.77 34.99
C THR A 449 2.10 -23.30 35.32
N ALA A 450 3.15 -22.52 35.05
CA ALA A 450 3.17 -21.07 35.29
C ALA A 450 3.18 -20.30 33.97
N VAL A 451 2.19 -19.44 33.77
CA VAL A 451 2.00 -18.66 32.54
C VAL A 451 2.04 -17.17 32.87
N VAL A 452 2.94 -16.44 32.22
CA VAL A 452 3.11 -14.98 32.42
C VAL A 452 2.46 -14.24 31.25
N GLN A 453 1.32 -13.58 31.50
CA GLN A 453 0.51 -12.79 30.55
C GLN A 453 -0.01 -13.53 29.29
N THR A 454 -1.31 -13.84 29.25
CA THR A 454 -1.99 -14.44 28.07
C THR A 454 -3.35 -13.80 27.76
N ILE A 455 -3.69 -13.73 26.47
CA ILE A 455 -4.99 -13.23 25.95
C ILE A 455 -5.84 -14.34 25.31
N SER A 456 -5.54 -15.61 25.56
CA SER A 456 -6.25 -16.79 25.00
C SER A 456 -6.38 -17.91 26.04
N ALA A 457 -7.29 -18.87 25.80
CA ALA A 457 -7.60 -19.95 26.74
C ALA A 457 -6.40 -20.87 27.03
N VAL A 458 -6.29 -21.31 28.28
CA VAL A 458 -5.29 -22.28 28.76
C VAL A 458 -6.03 -23.51 29.25
N GLU A 459 -5.71 -24.67 28.68
CA GLU A 459 -6.32 -25.96 29.03
C GLU A 459 -5.25 -26.95 29.49
N THR A 460 -5.47 -27.61 30.61
CA THR A 460 -4.57 -28.63 31.16
C THR A 460 -5.36 -29.87 31.54
N THR A 461 -5.02 -31.01 30.93
CA THR A 461 -5.68 -32.31 31.17
C THR A 461 -4.69 -33.34 31.73
N ALA A 462 -5.03 -33.96 32.86
CA ALA A 462 -4.22 -35.01 33.47
C ALA A 462 -5.01 -36.31 33.74
N ALA A 463 -4.41 -37.45 33.38
CA ALA A 463 -4.83 -38.78 33.83
C ALA A 463 -4.54 -38.95 35.35
N PRO A 464 -5.04 -39.99 36.06
CA PRO A 464 -5.04 -39.98 37.54
C PRO A 464 -3.63 -39.83 38.13
N THR A 465 -3.46 -38.85 39.03
CA THR A 465 -2.22 -38.50 39.72
C THR A 465 -2.30 -38.83 41.22
N THR A 466 -1.17 -39.03 41.89
CA THR A 466 -1.14 -39.21 43.36
C THR A 466 -0.94 -37.91 44.14
N SER A 467 -0.81 -36.76 43.45
CA SER A 467 -0.46 -35.44 43.99
C SER A 467 -1.21 -34.31 43.26
N ALA A 468 -1.25 -33.10 43.85
CA ALA A 468 -2.00 -31.94 43.34
C ALA A 468 -1.52 -31.45 41.96
N VAL A 469 -2.44 -30.85 41.19
CA VAL A 469 -2.20 -30.20 39.89
C VAL A 469 -2.48 -28.70 40.09
N GLU A 470 -1.50 -27.84 39.79
CA GLU A 470 -1.61 -26.39 39.99
C GLU A 470 -1.29 -25.62 38.70
N THR A 471 -2.17 -24.69 38.32
CA THR A 471 -2.02 -23.81 37.16
C THR A 471 -2.12 -22.36 37.65
N THR A 472 -1.07 -21.57 37.46
CA THR A 472 -1.05 -20.14 37.81
C THR A 472 -0.92 -19.29 36.55
N ALA A 473 -1.78 -18.26 36.43
CA ALA A 473 -1.80 -17.36 35.28
C ALA A 473 -2.10 -15.92 35.73
N ASP A 474 -1.19 -14.97 35.45
CA ASP A 474 -1.35 -13.55 35.85
C ASP A 474 -0.68 -12.57 34.86
N PRO A 475 -1.33 -11.46 34.45
CA PRO A 475 -2.78 -11.26 34.31
C PRO A 475 -3.34 -11.89 33.02
N THR A 476 -4.59 -12.35 33.05
CA THR A 476 -5.30 -12.95 31.90
C THR A 476 -6.69 -12.32 31.67
N THR A 477 -7.15 -12.27 30.41
CA THR A 477 -8.49 -11.75 30.03
C THR A 477 -9.46 -12.84 29.55
N SER A 478 -9.07 -14.12 29.64
CA SER A 478 -9.79 -15.29 29.09
C SER A 478 -9.86 -16.44 30.11
N ALA A 479 -10.69 -17.45 29.86
CA ALA A 479 -10.91 -18.59 30.78
C ALA A 479 -9.68 -19.51 30.90
N VAL A 480 -9.44 -20.01 32.12
CA VAL A 480 -8.43 -21.03 32.45
C VAL A 480 -9.19 -22.27 32.93
N GLU A 481 -8.96 -23.42 32.30
CA GLU A 481 -9.67 -24.67 32.61
C GLU A 481 -8.68 -25.80 32.91
N THR A 482 -8.85 -26.45 34.06
CA THR A 482 -8.02 -27.57 34.52
C THR A 482 -8.90 -28.78 34.79
N THR A 483 -8.65 -29.91 34.13
CA THR A 483 -9.41 -31.15 34.31
C THR A 483 -8.50 -32.31 34.69
N ALA A 484 -8.85 -33.01 35.77
CA ALA A 484 -8.11 -34.16 36.31
C ALA A 484 -9.06 -35.31 36.68
N ALA A 485 -8.64 -36.55 36.42
CA ALA A 485 -9.34 -37.75 36.92
C ALA A 485 -9.24 -37.85 38.46
N PRO A 486 -10.23 -38.45 39.17
CA PRO A 486 -10.35 -38.36 40.63
C PRO A 486 -9.11 -38.91 41.38
N THR A 487 -8.58 -38.12 42.32
CA THR A 487 -7.44 -38.45 43.19
C THR A 487 -7.88 -38.58 44.66
N THR A 488 -7.02 -39.12 45.53
CA THR A 488 -7.34 -39.37 46.95
C THR A 488 -6.99 -38.22 47.91
N THR A 489 -6.53 -37.06 47.43
CA THR A 489 -6.11 -35.92 48.26
C THR A 489 -6.42 -34.54 47.62
N ASN A 490 -6.61 -33.53 48.48
CA ASN A 490 -7.24 -32.22 48.20
C ASN A 490 -6.85 -31.48 46.91
N PHE A 491 -7.87 -30.84 46.31
CA PHE A 491 -7.84 -29.99 45.12
C PHE A 491 -7.85 -28.50 45.53
N GLN A 492 -6.92 -27.67 45.02
CA GLN A 492 -6.90 -26.22 45.27
C GLN A 492 -6.68 -25.46 43.95
N ILE A 493 -7.59 -24.52 43.64
CA ILE A 493 -7.45 -23.58 42.53
C ILE A 493 -7.03 -22.22 43.12
N GLY A 494 -5.84 -21.73 42.77
CA GLY A 494 -5.36 -20.39 43.15
C GLY A 494 -5.64 -19.36 42.06
N LEU A 495 -6.68 -18.53 42.23
CA LEU A 495 -6.93 -17.35 41.39
C LEU A 495 -6.51 -16.09 42.16
N HIS A 496 -5.38 -15.48 41.79
CA HIS A 496 -5.02 -14.14 42.28
C HIS A 496 -5.60 -13.07 41.35
N HIS A 497 -6.79 -12.57 41.67
CA HIS A 497 -7.34 -11.36 41.06
C HIS A 497 -6.75 -10.14 41.79
N GLN A 498 -5.80 -9.43 41.18
CA GLN A 498 -5.56 -8.03 41.58
C GLN A 498 -6.66 -7.17 40.95
N ILE A 499 -7.69 -6.86 41.73
CA ILE A 499 -8.64 -5.80 41.39
C ILE A 499 -7.89 -4.48 41.48
N PHE A 500 -7.54 -3.89 40.34
CA PHE A 500 -7.25 -2.45 40.29
C PHE A 500 -8.61 -1.74 40.40
N SER A 501 -8.90 -1.21 41.59
CA SER A 501 -10.01 -0.30 41.83
C SER A 501 -9.63 1.12 41.42
N ASP A 502 -10.49 1.68 40.55
CA ASP A 502 -10.63 3.07 40.01
C ASP A 502 -9.48 3.71 39.22
#